data_AF-A0A0E0KSI9-F1
#
_entry.id   AF-A0A0E0KSI9-F1
#
_cell.length_a   1.000
_cell.length_b   1.000
_cell.length_c   1.000
_cell.angle_alpha   90.00
_cell.angle_beta   90.00
_cell.angle_gamma   90.00
#
_symmetry.space_group_name_H-M   'P 1'
#
loop_
_entity.id
_entity.type
_entity.pdbx_description
1 polymer ?
#
loop_
_entity_poly.entity_id
_entity_poly.type
_entity_poly.pdbx_seq_one_letter_code
_entity_poly.pdbx_strand_id
1 'polypeptide(L)'
;MAGSLSVARCLTLFCLLGACIAPGARANRHSRRDLGIDLGNGGGIGIGIGGSGGGGDSSGGGGGSSGLRPCDFENERLYKAYKVIQKFRQTVTCDPQNIISSWSGTDLCSSYKGFFCERPPNITDRTIASVDFNGYNLQASSLKEFVDALPDLALFHANSNNFGGAVPDLSRLQYFYELDLSNNKLSPATFPTDVLKLRNATFVDIRFNSFYGELPGGVFCSFPQVQAIFVNNNQFSGNLPDNIGDSPVNYLSLANNNFRGEIPKSIARMANTLLEVLFLNNKLSGCLPYELGLLAKATVIDAGTNQLTGPIPASFACLRKVEQLNLADNLLYGEVPNALCELAFSWSGRLRNLTLSNNYFTSLGSCCWDLIKEGKLNVERNCIPYAPNQRSHEECAAFFHRTKTSACPCNTYVPCGHNKHAGAGSEQDTAAAEEDKYRTYSALHP
;
A
#
# COMPACT_ATOMS: atom_id res chain seq x y z
N MET A 1 -17.09 56.79 12.19
CA MET A 1 -18.05 56.38 13.23
C MET A 1 -18.88 55.25 12.64
N ALA A 2 -18.99 54.03 13.11
CA ALA A 2 -18.40 53.16 14.12
C ALA A 2 -18.39 51.76 13.42
N GLY A 3 -17.61 50.74 13.73
CA GLY A 3 -16.89 50.33 14.91
C GLY A 3 -16.82 48.80 14.80
N SER A 4 -15.61 48.27 14.93
CA SER A 4 -15.16 46.87 14.83
C SER A 4 -16.01 45.85 15.60
N LEU A 5 -16.05 44.57 15.15
CA LEU A 5 -15.35 43.48 15.85
C LEU A 5 -15.45 42.13 15.11
N SER A 6 -14.26 41.61 14.80
CA SER A 6 -13.94 40.23 14.44
C SER A 6 -14.12 39.30 15.64
N VAL A 7 -14.75 38.14 15.45
CA VAL A 7 -14.65 36.99 16.36
C VAL A 7 -14.41 35.73 15.53
N ALA A 8 -13.19 35.23 15.59
CA ALA A 8 -12.79 33.91 15.14
C ALA A 8 -13.52 32.84 15.97
N ARG A 9 -14.20 31.89 15.32
CA ARG A 9 -14.68 30.67 15.96
C ARG A 9 -13.77 29.51 15.57
N CYS A 10 -12.99 29.10 16.57
CA CYS A 10 -12.25 27.86 16.64
C CYS A 10 -13.23 26.67 16.50
N LEU A 11 -13.11 25.87 15.44
CA LEU A 11 -13.77 24.56 15.37
C LEU A 11 -12.88 23.54 16.07
N THR A 12 -13.19 23.29 17.35
CA THR A 12 -12.67 22.14 18.11
C THR A 12 -13.26 20.85 17.56
N LEU A 13 -12.37 19.97 17.11
CA LEU A 13 -12.60 18.58 16.73
C LEU A 13 -13.09 17.79 17.96
N PHE A 14 -14.35 17.36 17.97
CA PHE A 14 -14.84 16.38 18.94
C PHE A 14 -14.48 14.97 18.46
N CYS A 15 -13.55 14.33 19.17
CA CYS A 15 -13.33 12.88 19.10
C CYS A 15 -14.62 12.15 19.53
N LEU A 16 -15.34 11.58 18.58
CA LEU A 16 -16.35 10.56 18.85
C LEU A 16 -15.64 9.22 19.10
N LEU A 17 -15.56 8.83 20.36
CA LEU A 17 -15.35 7.44 20.78
C LEU A 17 -16.54 6.61 20.28
N GLY A 18 -16.35 5.90 19.17
CA GLY A 18 -17.28 4.89 18.69
C GLY A 18 -17.25 3.67 19.59
N ALA A 19 -18.10 3.66 20.61
CA ALA A 19 -18.42 2.46 21.38
C ALA A 19 -19.33 1.55 20.55
N CYS A 20 -18.95 0.28 20.40
CA CYS A 20 -19.82 -0.75 19.83
C CYS A 20 -21.07 -0.91 20.69
N ILE A 21 -22.23 -0.50 20.17
CA ILE A 21 -23.54 -0.83 20.75
C ILE A 21 -24.25 -1.75 19.75
N ALA A 22 -24.45 -3.01 20.14
CA ALA A 22 -25.44 -3.89 19.53
C ALA A 22 -26.81 -3.68 20.21
N PRO A 23 -27.94 -3.77 19.49
CA PRO A 23 -29.25 -3.52 20.07
C PRO A 23 -29.81 -4.76 20.79
N GLY A 24 -30.18 -4.56 22.06
CA GLY A 24 -31.43 -5.05 22.66
C GLY A 24 -31.66 -6.55 22.82
N ALA A 25 -31.32 -7.08 24.00
CA ALA A 25 -32.10 -8.15 24.62
C ALA A 25 -32.10 -8.02 26.16
N ARG A 26 -33.26 -7.60 26.67
CA ARG A 26 -33.86 -7.84 28.00
C ARG A 26 -32.96 -7.89 29.24
N ALA A 27 -33.10 -6.85 30.05
CA ALA A 27 -32.64 -6.77 31.43
C ALA A 27 -33.28 -7.82 32.34
N ASN A 28 -32.48 -8.45 33.19
CA ASN A 28 -32.91 -8.89 34.50
C ASN A 28 -31.85 -8.44 35.53
N ARG A 29 -32.28 -7.61 36.48
CA ARG A 29 -31.49 -7.09 37.61
C ARG A 29 -31.18 -8.24 38.57
N HIS A 30 -29.95 -8.30 39.09
CA HIS A 30 -29.71 -8.30 40.54
C HIS A 30 -28.24 -8.07 40.92
N SER A 31 -28.07 -7.07 41.78
CA SER A 31 -27.11 -6.94 42.89
C SER A 31 -25.60 -6.82 42.62
N ARG A 32 -25.13 -5.56 42.66
CA ARG A 32 -23.77 -5.18 43.07
C ARG A 32 -23.57 -5.51 44.55
N ARG A 33 -22.42 -6.09 44.90
CA ARG A 33 -21.74 -5.85 46.17
C ARG A 33 -20.33 -5.39 45.87
N ASP A 34 -20.06 -4.14 46.22
CA ASP A 34 -18.74 -3.55 46.32
C ASP A 34 -17.96 -4.20 47.46
N LEU A 35 -16.66 -4.45 47.26
CA LEU A 35 -15.65 -4.53 48.31
C LEU A 35 -14.33 -4.03 47.71
N GLY A 36 -13.93 -2.82 48.10
CA GLY A 36 -12.56 -2.34 47.99
C GLY A 36 -11.75 -2.69 49.24
N ILE A 37 -10.54 -2.10 49.32
CA ILE A 37 -9.46 -2.21 50.34
C ILE A 37 -8.37 -3.21 49.87
N ASP A 38 -7.07 -2.95 49.94
CA ASP A 38 -6.20 -1.77 50.10
C ASP A 38 -4.76 -2.27 49.85
N LEU A 39 -3.87 -1.35 49.53
CA LEU A 39 -2.45 -1.54 49.20
C LEU A 39 -1.62 -1.96 50.43
N GLY A 40 -0.74 -2.94 50.24
CA GLY A 40 0.25 -3.34 51.24
C GLY A 40 1.59 -3.70 50.59
N ASN A 41 2.56 -2.80 50.71
CA ASN A 41 3.95 -2.91 50.28
C ASN A 41 4.78 -3.71 51.30
N GLY A 42 5.77 -4.51 50.86
CA GLY A 42 6.75 -5.12 51.76
C GLY A 42 7.58 -6.23 51.13
N GLY A 43 8.83 -5.90 50.76
CA GLY A 43 9.84 -6.86 50.31
C GLY A 43 10.53 -7.62 51.45
N GLY A 44 11.22 -8.69 51.08
CA GLY A 44 12.10 -9.45 51.99
C GLY A 44 12.65 -10.72 51.35
N ILE A 45 13.97 -10.76 51.17
CA ILE A 45 14.78 -11.84 50.61
C ILE A 45 15.03 -12.92 51.68
N GLY A 46 15.07 -14.20 51.28
CA GLY A 46 15.53 -15.29 52.15
C GLY A 46 15.81 -16.58 51.38
N ILE A 47 17.09 -16.89 51.20
CA ILE A 47 17.64 -18.14 50.65
C ILE A 47 17.65 -19.21 51.75
N GLY A 48 17.25 -20.44 51.43
CA GLY A 48 17.39 -21.60 52.31
C GLY A 48 17.45 -22.91 51.52
N ILE A 49 18.60 -23.57 51.59
CA ILE A 49 18.93 -24.87 50.98
C ILE A 49 18.70 -25.96 52.04
N GLY A 50 18.13 -27.11 51.65
CA GLY A 50 18.39 -28.38 52.35
C GLY A 50 17.25 -29.39 52.39
N GLY A 51 17.53 -30.61 51.90
CA GLY A 51 17.29 -31.84 52.66
C GLY A 51 16.14 -32.76 52.22
N SER A 52 16.53 -33.93 51.70
CA SER A 52 15.72 -35.11 51.36
C SER A 52 14.93 -35.74 52.52
N GLY A 53 13.84 -36.45 52.17
CA GLY A 53 13.21 -37.47 53.01
C GLY A 53 11.87 -37.92 52.45
N GLY A 54 11.77 -39.19 52.02
CA GLY A 54 10.58 -39.75 51.36
C GLY A 54 9.54 -40.35 52.30
N GLY A 55 8.40 -40.76 51.71
CA GLY A 55 7.45 -41.71 52.29
C GLY A 55 5.97 -41.36 52.12
N GLY A 56 5.30 -42.08 51.20
CA GLY A 56 4.01 -42.74 51.46
C GLY A 56 2.71 -41.92 51.48
N ASP A 57 1.86 -42.25 50.49
CA ASP A 57 0.39 -42.20 50.47
C ASP A 57 -0.35 -40.89 50.71
N SER A 58 -1.10 -40.46 49.68
CA SER A 58 -2.57 -40.39 49.75
C SER A 58 -3.14 -39.91 48.41
N SER A 59 -4.05 -40.71 47.88
CA SER A 59 -4.98 -40.41 46.79
C SER A 59 -5.58 -39.02 46.93
N GLY A 60 -5.21 -38.13 46.02
CA GLY A 60 -5.84 -36.84 45.81
C GLY A 60 -6.12 -36.68 44.34
N GLY A 61 -7.38 -36.90 43.93
CA GLY A 61 -7.87 -36.58 42.60
C GLY A 61 -7.74 -35.08 42.36
N GLY A 62 -6.57 -34.66 41.89
CA GLY A 62 -6.34 -33.35 41.31
C GLY A 62 -6.64 -33.46 39.82
N GLY A 63 -7.82 -33.01 39.42
CA GLY A 63 -8.11 -32.64 38.03
C GLY A 63 -7.21 -31.48 37.63
N GLY A 64 -5.94 -31.77 37.37
CA GLY A 64 -5.02 -30.86 36.72
C GLY A 64 -5.51 -30.68 35.29
N SER A 65 -5.75 -29.45 34.88
CA SER A 65 -5.85 -29.11 33.47
C SER A 65 -4.57 -29.59 32.79
N SER A 66 -4.61 -30.76 32.14
CA SER A 66 -3.49 -31.29 31.38
C SER A 66 -3.33 -30.42 30.14
N GLY A 67 -2.45 -29.44 30.20
CA GLY A 67 -2.05 -28.65 29.05
C GLY A 67 -1.59 -29.56 27.91
N LEU A 68 -1.97 -29.23 26.68
CA LEU A 68 -1.59 -29.99 25.48
C LEU A 68 -0.06 -30.11 25.37
N ARG A 69 0.41 -31.32 25.09
CA ARG A 69 1.83 -31.71 25.04
C ARG A 69 2.29 -31.82 23.59
N PRO A 70 3.62 -31.78 23.31
CA PRO A 70 4.14 -31.93 21.95
C PRO A 70 3.63 -33.17 21.19
N CYS A 71 3.44 -34.30 21.90
CA CYS A 71 2.97 -35.56 21.30
C CYS A 71 1.50 -35.53 20.85
N ASP A 72 0.73 -34.51 21.22
CA ASP A 72 -0.66 -34.37 20.83
C ASP A 72 -0.81 -33.70 19.45
N PHE A 73 0.32 -33.27 18.86
CA PHE A 73 0.41 -32.63 17.55
C PHE A 73 1.13 -33.56 16.58
N GLU A 74 0.84 -33.39 15.28
CA GLU A 74 1.47 -34.20 14.23
C GLU A 74 2.99 -34.09 14.20
N ASN A 75 3.54 -32.92 14.51
CA ASN A 75 4.98 -32.68 14.57
C ASN A 75 5.31 -31.51 15.51
N GLU A 76 6.60 -31.37 15.85
CA GLU A 76 7.07 -30.35 16.78
C GLU A 76 6.90 -28.91 16.23
N ARG A 77 6.91 -28.72 14.90
CA ARG A 77 6.73 -27.40 14.27
C ARG A 77 5.31 -26.88 14.50
N LEU A 78 4.30 -27.72 14.29
CA LEU A 78 2.91 -27.38 14.58
C LEU A 78 2.68 -27.14 16.07
N TYR A 79 3.35 -27.88 16.97
CA TYR A 79 3.28 -27.58 18.40
C TYR A 79 3.88 -26.20 18.74
N LYS A 80 5.00 -25.82 18.12
CA LYS A 80 5.60 -24.49 18.30
C LYS A 80 4.68 -23.39 17.77
N ALA A 81 4.13 -23.58 16.56
CA ALA A 81 3.18 -22.66 15.96
C ALA A 81 1.91 -22.51 16.82
N TYR A 82 1.38 -23.61 17.37
CA TYR A 82 0.25 -23.58 18.30
C TYR A 82 0.50 -22.64 19.47
N LYS A 83 1.66 -22.72 20.13
CA LYS A 83 2.00 -21.83 21.25
C LYS A 83 2.03 -20.36 20.83
N VAL A 84 2.57 -20.07 19.66
CA VAL A 84 2.60 -18.72 19.09
C VAL A 84 1.18 -18.21 18.82
N ILE A 85 0.34 -19.02 18.18
CA ILE A 85 -1.05 -18.67 17.86
C ILE A 85 -1.86 -18.45 19.14
N GLN A 86 -1.74 -19.33 20.14
CA GLN A 86 -2.46 -19.16 21.40
C GLN A 86 -2.02 -17.92 22.18
N LYS A 87 -0.73 -17.57 22.11
CA LYS A 87 -0.23 -16.32 22.70
C LYS A 87 -0.82 -15.11 21.97
N PHE A 88 -0.80 -15.10 20.65
CA PHE A 88 -1.40 -14.02 19.86
C PHE A 88 -2.91 -13.91 20.07
N ARG A 89 -3.62 -15.04 20.14
CA ARG A 89 -5.06 -15.12 20.45
C ARG A 89 -5.43 -14.36 21.72
N GLN A 90 -4.59 -14.41 22.75
CA GLN A 90 -4.82 -13.69 24.01
C GLN A 90 -4.67 -12.17 23.88
N THR A 91 -4.01 -11.69 22.82
CA THR A 91 -3.83 -10.26 22.53
C THR A 91 -4.97 -9.66 21.69
N VAL A 92 -5.82 -10.51 21.09
CA VAL A 92 -6.95 -10.06 20.27
C VAL A 92 -8.05 -9.51 21.18
N THR A 93 -8.32 -8.22 21.07
CA THR A 93 -9.31 -7.51 21.89
C THR A 93 -10.68 -7.39 21.23
N CYS A 94 -10.76 -7.52 19.90
CA CYS A 94 -12.02 -7.52 19.16
C CYS A 94 -11.96 -8.53 18.02
N ASP A 95 -13.01 -9.34 17.90
CA ASP A 95 -13.19 -10.35 16.86
C ASP A 95 -14.68 -10.42 16.46
N PRO A 96 -15.15 -9.50 15.59
CA PRO A 96 -16.56 -9.36 15.28
C PRO A 96 -17.13 -10.56 14.50
N GLN A 97 -16.27 -11.33 13.84
CA GLN A 97 -16.66 -12.49 13.03
C GLN A 97 -16.46 -13.82 13.77
N ASN A 98 -16.03 -13.77 15.04
CA ASN A 98 -15.79 -14.93 15.88
C ASN A 98 -14.78 -15.94 15.26
N ILE A 99 -13.77 -15.43 14.55
CA ILE A 99 -12.72 -16.20 13.89
C ILE A 99 -11.87 -16.96 14.90
N ILE A 100 -11.48 -16.31 16.01
CA ILE A 100 -10.53 -16.87 16.99
C ILE A 100 -11.13 -18.02 17.80
N SER A 101 -12.44 -18.24 17.71
CA SER A 101 -13.10 -19.42 18.27
C SER A 101 -12.65 -20.72 17.58
N SER A 102 -12.24 -20.62 16.31
CA SER A 102 -11.71 -21.75 15.54
C SER A 102 -10.28 -22.14 15.96
N TRP A 103 -9.57 -21.26 16.67
CA TRP A 103 -8.18 -21.46 17.07
C TRP A 103 -8.08 -22.28 18.36
N SER A 104 -8.62 -23.51 18.34
CA SER A 104 -8.63 -24.42 19.48
C SER A 104 -8.40 -25.87 19.07
N GLY A 105 -7.84 -26.68 19.97
CA GLY A 105 -7.42 -28.05 19.67
C GLY A 105 -6.08 -28.11 18.93
N THR A 106 -5.74 -29.31 18.45
CA THR A 106 -4.41 -29.65 17.90
C THR A 106 -4.34 -29.65 16.37
N ASP A 107 -5.49 -29.64 15.68
CA ASP A 107 -5.56 -29.64 14.21
C ASP A 107 -5.53 -28.21 13.64
N LEU A 108 -4.36 -27.57 13.69
CA LEU A 108 -4.18 -26.19 13.21
C LEU A 108 -4.52 -26.04 11.74
N CYS A 109 -4.14 -27.02 10.92
CA CYS A 109 -4.16 -26.90 9.46
C CYS A 109 -5.56 -26.98 8.87
N SER A 110 -6.47 -27.73 9.50
CA SER A 110 -7.82 -27.93 8.96
C SER A 110 -8.89 -27.15 9.73
N SER A 111 -8.65 -26.85 11.00
CA SER A 111 -9.66 -26.21 11.86
C SER A 111 -9.43 -24.71 12.09
N TYR A 112 -8.20 -24.20 12.05
CA TYR A 112 -7.95 -22.80 12.38
C TYR A 112 -8.19 -21.94 11.14
N LYS A 113 -9.24 -21.11 11.19
CA LYS A 113 -9.54 -20.17 10.10
C LYS A 113 -8.41 -19.17 9.93
N GLY A 114 -7.99 -18.97 8.68
CA GLY A 114 -6.93 -18.05 8.29
C GLY A 114 -5.51 -18.61 8.44
N PHE A 115 -5.34 -19.88 8.77
CA PHE A 115 -4.04 -20.54 8.84
C PHE A 115 -3.95 -21.66 7.82
N PHE A 116 -2.87 -21.67 7.03
CA PHE A 116 -2.66 -22.64 5.97
C PHE A 116 -1.30 -23.30 6.12
N CYS A 117 -1.29 -24.62 6.07
CA CYS A 117 -0.09 -25.42 6.26
C CYS A 117 0.51 -25.89 4.94
N GLU A 118 1.83 -25.85 4.85
CA GLU A 118 2.60 -26.45 3.76
C GLU A 118 3.93 -26.99 4.29
N ARG A 119 4.62 -27.78 3.47
CA ARG A 119 5.96 -28.28 3.70
C ARG A 119 6.99 -27.28 3.15
N PRO A 120 7.86 -26.72 4.00
CA PRO A 120 8.95 -25.87 3.51
C PRO A 120 9.92 -26.67 2.62
N PRO A 121 10.66 -26.00 1.72
CA PRO A 121 11.67 -26.64 0.89
C PRO A 121 12.65 -27.49 1.71
N ASN A 122 12.86 -28.74 1.28
CA ASN A 122 13.75 -29.72 1.91
C ASN A 122 13.34 -30.15 3.34
N ILE A 123 12.09 -29.93 3.74
CA ILE A 123 11.56 -30.36 5.04
C ILE A 123 10.30 -31.21 4.83
N THR A 124 10.22 -32.36 5.50
CA THR A 124 9.09 -33.30 5.40
C THR A 124 7.89 -32.88 6.24
N ASP A 125 8.16 -32.25 7.37
CA ASP A 125 7.15 -31.84 8.35
C ASP A 125 6.41 -30.60 7.86
N ARG A 126 5.08 -30.66 7.78
CA ARG A 126 4.28 -29.47 7.50
C ARG A 126 4.26 -28.53 8.70
N THR A 127 4.12 -27.25 8.41
CA THR A 127 4.10 -26.14 9.37
C THR A 127 3.12 -25.08 8.89
N ILE A 128 2.92 -24.01 9.66
CA ILE A 128 2.17 -22.84 9.18
C ILE A 128 3.03 -22.11 8.15
N ALA A 129 2.62 -22.18 6.88
CA ALA A 129 3.32 -21.55 5.77
C ALA A 129 2.64 -20.25 5.32
N SER A 130 1.34 -20.11 5.54
CA SER A 130 0.59 -18.91 5.21
C SER A 130 -0.43 -18.57 6.29
N VAL A 131 -0.59 -17.27 6.51
CA VAL A 131 -1.64 -16.70 7.35
C VAL A 131 -2.39 -15.65 6.53
N ASP A 132 -3.69 -15.86 6.37
CA ASP A 132 -4.59 -14.94 5.68
C ASP A 132 -5.73 -14.54 6.62
N PHE A 133 -5.67 -13.31 7.08
CA PHE A 133 -6.65 -12.65 7.94
C PHE A 133 -7.46 -11.59 7.20
N ASN A 134 -7.42 -11.57 5.86
CA ASN A 134 -8.07 -10.53 5.07
C ASN A 134 -9.56 -10.38 5.42
N GLY A 135 -9.97 -9.15 5.71
CA GLY A 135 -11.36 -8.80 5.97
C GLY A 135 -11.93 -9.31 7.30
N TYR A 136 -11.13 -9.89 8.19
CA TYR A 136 -11.63 -10.42 9.47
C TYR A 136 -11.99 -9.33 10.49
N ASN A 137 -11.52 -8.09 10.30
CA ASN A 137 -11.74 -6.98 11.23
C ASN A 137 -11.22 -7.25 12.66
N LEU A 138 -10.22 -8.12 12.81
CA LEU A 138 -9.59 -8.44 14.10
C LEU A 138 -8.88 -7.20 14.66
N GLN A 139 -8.93 -7.02 15.97
CA GLN A 139 -8.18 -5.97 16.66
C GLN A 139 -7.16 -6.57 17.63
N ALA A 140 -5.89 -6.24 17.42
CA ALA A 140 -4.81 -6.51 18.36
C ALA A 140 -3.86 -5.31 18.37
N SER A 141 -3.24 -5.02 19.52
CA SER A 141 -2.36 -3.84 19.67
C SER A 141 -1.01 -3.98 18.98
N SER A 142 -0.60 -5.20 18.63
CA SER A 142 0.66 -5.48 17.94
C SER A 142 0.63 -6.82 17.20
N LEU A 143 1.41 -6.92 16.12
CA LEU A 143 1.75 -8.16 15.42
C LEU A 143 3.11 -8.75 15.85
N LYS A 144 3.82 -8.05 16.73
CA LYS A 144 5.10 -8.50 17.28
C LYS A 144 4.90 -9.73 18.16
N GLU A 145 5.88 -10.64 18.12
CA GLU A 145 5.85 -11.95 18.77
C GLU A 145 4.79 -12.90 18.22
N PHE A 146 4.19 -12.55 17.08
CA PHE A 146 3.30 -13.40 16.31
C PHE A 146 3.92 -13.71 14.95
N VAL A 147 3.99 -12.72 14.05
CA VAL A 147 4.48 -12.94 12.67
C VAL A 147 5.96 -13.30 12.67
N ASP A 148 6.78 -12.56 13.41
CA ASP A 148 8.21 -12.82 13.60
C ASP A 148 8.52 -14.08 14.41
N ALA A 149 7.51 -14.69 15.04
CA ALA A 149 7.63 -15.92 15.81
C ALA A 149 7.24 -17.20 15.02
N LEU A 150 6.85 -17.06 13.74
CA LEU A 150 6.54 -18.17 12.84
C LEU A 150 7.66 -18.30 11.79
N PRO A 151 8.75 -19.05 12.08
CA PRO A 151 9.99 -19.02 11.28
C PRO A 151 9.83 -19.56 9.85
N ASP A 152 8.80 -20.37 9.61
CA ASP A 152 8.53 -20.99 8.32
C ASP A 152 7.50 -20.23 7.47
N LEU A 153 7.03 -19.07 7.96
CA LEU A 153 5.99 -18.29 7.29
C LEU A 153 6.51 -17.74 5.95
N ALA A 154 5.70 -17.92 4.91
CA ALA A 154 5.98 -17.49 3.55
C ALA A 154 5.09 -16.33 3.09
N LEU A 155 3.83 -16.31 3.56
CA LEU A 155 2.83 -15.29 3.24
C LEU A 155 2.16 -14.78 4.52
N PHE A 156 2.02 -13.46 4.62
CA PHE A 156 1.19 -12.84 5.65
C PHE A 156 0.25 -11.82 5.01
N HIS A 157 -1.04 -12.16 4.95
CA HIS A 157 -2.08 -11.27 4.45
C HIS A 157 -3.00 -10.85 5.59
N ALA A 158 -3.11 -9.54 5.82
CA ALA A 158 -3.84 -8.96 6.93
C ALA A 158 -4.67 -7.74 6.53
N ASN A 159 -5.04 -7.63 5.26
CA ASN A 159 -5.86 -6.54 4.74
C ASN A 159 -7.14 -6.34 5.57
N SER A 160 -7.53 -5.09 5.81
CA SER A 160 -8.81 -4.74 6.45
C SER A 160 -8.96 -5.36 7.85
N ASN A 161 -7.99 -5.05 8.71
CA ASN A 161 -8.00 -5.37 10.12
C ASN A 161 -7.71 -4.11 10.97
N ASN A 162 -7.69 -4.29 12.28
CA ASN A 162 -7.42 -3.23 13.25
C ASN A 162 -6.11 -3.52 14.00
N PHE A 163 -5.09 -4.06 13.33
CA PHE A 163 -3.80 -4.35 13.95
C PHE A 163 -2.99 -3.06 14.16
N GLY A 164 -2.49 -2.89 15.38
CA GLY A 164 -1.66 -1.75 15.78
C GLY A 164 -0.17 -2.08 15.89
N GLY A 165 0.58 -1.16 16.49
CA GLY A 165 2.00 -1.34 16.78
C GLY A 165 2.89 -1.16 15.55
N ALA A 166 4.19 -1.44 15.72
CA ALA A 166 5.14 -1.43 14.62
C ALA A 166 5.07 -2.71 13.79
N VAL A 167 5.53 -2.63 12.54
CA VAL A 167 5.78 -3.83 11.72
C VAL A 167 6.84 -4.68 12.43
N PRO A 168 6.58 -5.99 12.64
CA PRO A 168 7.54 -6.87 13.29
C PRO A 168 8.81 -7.06 12.46
N ASP A 169 9.91 -7.46 13.10
CA ASP A 169 11.17 -7.73 12.42
C ASP A 169 11.07 -9.05 11.64
N LEU A 170 10.92 -8.94 10.32
CA LEU A 170 10.76 -10.07 9.42
C LEU A 170 12.09 -10.64 8.91
N SER A 171 13.23 -10.08 9.34
CA SER A 171 14.56 -10.42 8.78
C SER A 171 14.99 -11.87 8.97
N ARG A 172 14.33 -12.60 9.89
CA ARG A 172 14.60 -14.01 10.18
C ARG A 172 13.73 -14.97 9.37
N LEU A 173 12.74 -14.48 8.63
CA LEU A 173 11.80 -15.31 7.87
C LEU A 173 12.38 -15.64 6.49
N GLN A 174 13.10 -16.76 6.41
CA GLN A 174 13.85 -17.14 5.21
C GLN A 174 13.00 -17.48 3.98
N TYR A 175 11.74 -17.88 4.18
CA TYR A 175 10.81 -18.26 3.12
C TYR A 175 9.84 -17.14 2.74
N PHE A 176 9.94 -15.98 3.38
CA PHE A 176 8.93 -14.94 3.30
C PHE A 176 9.01 -14.17 1.98
N TYR A 177 7.91 -14.18 1.21
CA TYR A 177 7.84 -13.53 -0.10
C TYR A 177 6.63 -12.60 -0.30
N GLU A 178 5.54 -12.73 0.47
CA GLU A 178 4.40 -11.78 0.40
C GLU A 178 4.04 -11.16 1.75
N LEU A 179 4.06 -9.83 1.78
CA LEU A 179 3.57 -9.02 2.89
C LEU A 179 2.36 -8.19 2.44
N ASP A 180 1.21 -8.41 3.05
CA ASP A 180 0.08 -7.49 2.96
C ASP A 180 -0.37 -7.07 4.37
N LEU A 181 -0.03 -5.83 4.73
CA LEU A 181 -0.45 -5.15 5.96
C LEU A 181 -1.42 -4.00 5.67
N SER A 182 -2.05 -4.01 4.49
CA SER A 182 -2.88 -2.90 4.04
C SER A 182 -4.10 -2.68 4.92
N ASN A 183 -4.59 -1.44 4.98
CA ASN A 183 -5.82 -1.07 5.70
C ASN A 183 -5.82 -1.58 7.16
N ASN A 184 -4.86 -1.08 7.94
CA ASN A 184 -4.68 -1.41 9.36
C ASN A 184 -4.50 -0.14 10.21
N LYS A 185 -4.25 -0.32 11.51
CA LYS A 185 -4.01 0.75 12.48
C LYS A 185 -2.57 0.77 12.97
N LEU A 186 -1.62 0.35 12.11
CA LEU A 186 -0.21 0.30 12.48
C LEU A 186 0.24 1.67 12.98
N SER A 187 0.97 1.65 14.10
CA SER A 187 1.36 2.88 14.80
C SER A 187 2.14 3.79 13.85
N PRO A 188 1.92 5.13 13.92
CA PRO A 188 2.70 6.06 13.12
C PRO A 188 4.20 5.83 13.31
N ALA A 189 4.88 5.50 12.23
CA ALA A 189 6.30 5.16 12.24
C ALA A 189 6.94 5.52 10.89
N THR A 190 8.26 5.60 10.85
CA THR A 190 9.00 5.62 9.57
C THR A 190 8.89 4.27 8.85
N PHE A 191 9.29 4.23 7.59
CA PHE A 191 9.35 2.96 6.83
C PHE A 191 10.11 1.88 7.63
N PRO A 192 9.58 0.64 7.75
CA PRO A 192 10.20 -0.43 8.51
C PRO A 192 11.42 -1.00 7.77
N THR A 193 12.59 -0.43 8.00
CA THR A 193 13.82 -0.77 7.26
C THR A 193 14.26 -2.24 7.38
N ASP A 194 13.86 -2.95 8.43
CA ASP A 194 14.13 -4.38 8.56
C ASP A 194 13.47 -5.23 7.46
N VAL A 195 12.35 -4.77 6.91
CA VAL A 195 11.67 -5.40 5.76
C VAL A 195 12.59 -5.43 4.54
N LEU A 196 13.53 -4.49 4.40
CA LEU A 196 14.50 -4.45 3.29
C LEU A 196 15.46 -5.67 3.26
N LYS A 197 15.52 -6.46 4.33
CA LYS A 197 16.33 -7.69 4.37
C LYS A 197 15.63 -8.88 3.68
N LEU A 198 14.36 -8.76 3.34
CA LEU A 198 13.56 -9.81 2.68
C LEU A 198 13.92 -9.93 1.18
N ARG A 199 15.01 -10.63 0.86
CA ARG A 199 15.51 -10.74 -0.53
C ARG A 199 14.59 -11.46 -1.49
N ASN A 200 13.66 -12.27 -0.98
CA ASN A 200 12.71 -13.04 -1.79
C ASN A 200 11.34 -12.37 -1.92
N ALA A 201 11.16 -11.14 -1.40
CA ALA A 201 9.89 -10.46 -1.46
C ALA A 201 9.45 -10.20 -2.92
N THR A 202 8.27 -10.70 -3.27
CA THR A 202 7.59 -10.47 -4.56
C THR A 202 6.47 -9.43 -4.42
N PHE A 203 5.88 -9.31 -3.23
CA PHE A 203 4.75 -8.44 -2.94
C PHE A 203 4.92 -7.73 -1.60
N VAL A 204 4.91 -6.38 -1.61
CA VAL A 204 4.98 -5.56 -0.39
C VAL A 204 3.86 -4.53 -0.43
N ASP A 205 2.84 -4.73 0.42
CA ASP A 205 1.71 -3.82 0.57
C ASP A 205 1.57 -3.33 2.01
N ILE A 206 1.73 -2.02 2.19
CA ILE A 206 1.56 -1.31 3.47
C ILE A 206 0.59 -0.13 3.32
N ARG A 207 -0.25 -0.12 2.28
CA ARG A 207 -1.16 1.00 1.98
C ARG A 207 -2.21 1.19 3.07
N PHE A 208 -2.82 2.37 3.15
CA PHE A 208 -3.85 2.72 4.15
C PHE A 208 -3.38 2.44 5.59
N ASN A 209 -2.25 3.03 5.96
CA ASN A 209 -1.70 3.05 7.31
C ASN A 209 -1.28 4.48 7.69
N SER A 210 -0.44 4.65 8.72
CA SER A 210 0.04 5.96 9.19
C SER A 210 1.56 6.12 9.09
N PHE A 211 2.22 5.48 8.12
CA PHE A 211 3.68 5.61 7.95
C PHE A 211 4.07 7.03 7.50
N TYR A 212 5.14 7.59 8.06
CA TYR A 212 5.59 8.96 7.78
C TYR A 212 7.10 9.04 7.51
N GLY A 213 7.61 10.25 7.26
CA GLY A 213 9.02 10.48 7.00
C GLY A 213 9.39 10.17 5.55
N GLU A 214 10.68 10.04 5.26
CA GLU A 214 11.15 9.77 3.90
C GLU A 214 11.07 8.28 3.56
N LEU A 215 10.75 7.98 2.30
CA LEU A 215 10.81 6.61 1.78
C LEU A 215 12.27 6.27 1.47
N PRO A 216 12.90 5.28 2.12
CA PRO A 216 14.31 5.00 1.92
C PRO A 216 14.56 4.42 0.52
N GLY A 217 15.63 4.86 -0.15
CA GLY A 217 16.02 4.34 -1.47
C GLY A 217 16.26 2.83 -1.51
N GLY A 218 16.55 2.21 -0.35
CA GLY A 218 16.64 0.76 -0.21
C GLY A 218 15.40 0.01 -0.70
N VAL A 219 14.22 0.62 -0.67
CA VAL A 219 12.97 0.05 -1.20
C VAL A 219 13.08 -0.34 -2.67
N PHE A 220 13.86 0.41 -3.46
CA PHE A 220 13.98 0.22 -4.91
C PHE A 220 15.17 -0.64 -5.34
N CYS A 221 16.03 -1.07 -4.41
CA CYS A 221 17.19 -1.89 -4.75
C CYS A 221 17.37 -3.14 -3.86
N SER A 222 16.57 -3.28 -2.80
CA SER A 222 16.72 -4.39 -1.85
C SER A 222 15.91 -5.64 -2.21
N PHE A 223 14.91 -5.50 -3.08
CA PHE A 223 13.99 -6.57 -3.46
C PHE A 223 14.20 -6.96 -4.94
N PRO A 224 15.12 -7.89 -5.25
CA PRO A 224 15.46 -8.23 -6.63
C PRO A 224 14.35 -8.97 -7.40
N GLN A 225 13.31 -9.46 -6.72
CA GLN A 225 12.21 -10.23 -7.31
C GLN A 225 10.84 -9.56 -7.13
N VAL A 226 10.81 -8.31 -6.64
CA VAL A 226 9.55 -7.63 -6.34
C VAL A 226 8.78 -7.30 -7.61
N GLN A 227 7.50 -7.64 -7.60
CA GLN A 227 6.56 -7.34 -8.67
C GLN A 227 5.66 -6.16 -8.31
N ALA A 228 5.29 -6.03 -7.03
CA ALA A 228 4.41 -4.96 -6.57
C ALA A 228 4.88 -4.32 -5.27
N ILE A 229 4.87 -2.99 -5.25
CA ILE A 229 5.10 -2.16 -4.07
C ILE A 229 3.96 -1.17 -3.94
N PHE A 230 3.20 -1.29 -2.84
CA PHE A 230 2.09 -0.39 -2.52
C PHE A 230 2.35 0.30 -1.18
N VAL A 231 2.57 1.62 -1.25
CA VAL A 231 2.79 2.48 -0.08
C VAL A 231 1.81 3.65 -0.03
N ASN A 232 0.78 3.62 -0.89
CA ASN A 232 -0.20 4.69 -1.00
C ASN A 232 -1.05 4.89 0.26
N ASN A 233 -1.66 6.06 0.40
CA ASN A 233 -2.54 6.40 1.52
C ASN A 233 -1.80 6.25 2.86
N ASN A 234 -0.63 6.90 2.93
CA ASN A 234 0.19 7.06 4.12
C ASN A 234 0.54 8.54 4.27
N GLN A 235 1.55 8.85 5.09
CA GLN A 235 2.04 10.20 5.34
C GLN A 235 3.51 10.34 4.93
N PHE A 236 4.01 9.52 4.00
CA PHE A 236 5.38 9.62 3.48
C PHE A 236 5.61 11.01 2.88
N SER A 237 6.82 11.52 3.03
CA SER A 237 7.21 12.89 2.69
C SER A 237 8.65 12.90 2.13
N GLY A 238 9.19 14.09 1.86
CA GLY A 238 10.49 14.21 1.23
C GLY A 238 10.43 13.93 -0.27
N ASN A 239 11.61 13.78 -0.89
CA ASN A 239 11.70 13.54 -2.33
C ASN A 239 11.55 12.05 -2.64
N LEU A 240 11.14 11.74 -3.87
CA LEU A 240 11.27 10.38 -4.38
C LEU A 240 12.76 10.01 -4.49
N PRO A 241 13.19 8.83 -4.05
CA PRO A 241 14.58 8.41 -4.19
C PRO A 241 15.06 8.37 -5.64
N ASP A 242 16.25 8.90 -5.90
CA ASP A 242 16.88 8.95 -7.24
C ASP A 242 17.15 7.58 -7.86
N ASN A 243 17.04 6.51 -7.08
CA ASN A 243 17.18 5.14 -7.51
C ASN A 243 15.83 4.41 -7.69
N ILE A 244 14.70 5.14 -7.77
CA ILE A 244 13.36 4.57 -8.02
C ILE A 244 13.35 3.64 -9.26
N GLY A 245 14.22 3.93 -10.22
CA GLY A 245 14.38 3.18 -11.46
C GLY A 245 15.05 1.80 -11.33
N ASP A 246 15.72 1.53 -10.22
CA ASP A 246 16.53 0.32 -10.05
C ASP A 246 15.69 -0.91 -9.67
N SER A 247 14.41 -0.67 -9.39
CA SER A 247 13.47 -1.69 -8.96
C SER A 247 12.91 -2.48 -10.14
N PRO A 248 12.77 -3.81 -10.05
CA PRO A 248 12.17 -4.62 -11.11
C PRO A 248 10.64 -4.61 -11.11
N VAL A 249 9.99 -3.73 -10.32
CA VAL A 249 8.52 -3.71 -10.14
C VAL A 249 7.74 -3.62 -11.45
N ASN A 250 6.60 -4.30 -11.45
CA ASN A 250 5.53 -4.15 -12.43
C ASN A 250 4.52 -3.10 -11.96
N TYR A 251 4.21 -3.06 -10.66
CA TYR A 251 3.17 -2.22 -10.07
C TYR A 251 3.73 -1.37 -8.93
N LEU A 252 3.64 -0.05 -9.06
CA LEU A 252 4.15 0.88 -8.05
C LEU A 252 3.08 1.92 -7.69
N SER A 253 2.62 1.92 -6.44
CA SER A 253 1.69 2.94 -5.94
C SER A 253 2.31 3.78 -4.83
N LEU A 254 2.52 5.06 -5.13
CA LEU A 254 3.02 6.11 -4.24
C LEU A 254 1.93 7.16 -3.93
N ALA A 255 0.71 6.92 -4.42
CA ALA A 255 -0.42 7.84 -4.36
C ALA A 255 -0.80 8.28 -2.94
N ASN A 256 -1.48 9.42 -2.81
CA ASN A 256 -2.05 9.89 -1.55
C ASN A 256 -1.01 9.94 -0.41
N ASN A 257 0.07 10.68 -0.63
CA ASN A 257 1.15 10.92 0.33
C ASN A 257 1.55 12.41 0.29
N ASN A 258 2.68 12.76 0.90
CA ASN A 258 3.25 14.11 0.90
C ASN A 258 4.59 14.18 0.15
N PHE A 259 4.84 13.30 -0.84
CA PHE A 259 6.06 13.35 -1.64
C PHE A 259 6.18 14.69 -2.38
N ARG A 260 7.37 15.25 -2.42
CA ARG A 260 7.69 16.56 -3.03
C ARG A 260 8.87 16.44 -4.00
N GLY A 261 9.20 17.53 -4.67
CA GLY A 261 10.30 17.56 -5.64
C GLY A 261 9.92 16.87 -6.94
N GLU A 262 10.93 16.61 -7.79
CA GLU A 262 10.74 16.11 -9.14
C GLU A 262 10.53 14.59 -9.19
N ILE A 263 9.91 14.10 -10.27
CA ILE A 263 9.93 12.69 -10.62
C ILE A 263 11.35 12.33 -11.10
N PRO A 264 12.08 11.40 -10.45
CA PRO A 264 13.46 11.12 -10.81
C PRO A 264 13.60 10.53 -12.21
N LYS A 265 14.59 11.01 -12.97
CA LYS A 265 14.91 10.54 -14.32
C LYS A 265 15.27 9.06 -14.39
N SER A 266 15.72 8.48 -13.28
CA SER A 266 15.98 7.04 -13.20
C SER A 266 14.77 6.20 -13.56
N ILE A 267 13.54 6.72 -13.49
CA ILE A 267 12.31 6.00 -13.85
C ILE A 267 12.41 5.27 -15.21
N ALA A 268 13.16 5.83 -16.17
CA ALA A 268 13.41 5.19 -17.47
C ALA A 268 14.08 3.81 -17.38
N ARG A 269 14.82 3.52 -16.30
CA ARG A 269 15.44 2.20 -16.08
C ARG A 269 14.40 1.09 -15.92
N MET A 270 13.17 1.42 -15.53
CA MET A 270 12.05 0.46 -15.46
C MET A 270 11.27 0.32 -16.77
N ALA A 271 11.79 0.83 -17.89
CA ALA A 271 11.10 0.80 -19.20
C ALA A 271 10.61 -0.60 -19.64
N ASN A 272 11.30 -1.65 -19.18
CA ASN A 272 11.03 -3.04 -19.54
C ASN A 272 10.27 -3.83 -18.47
N THR A 273 9.95 -3.24 -17.32
CA THR A 273 9.31 -3.93 -16.18
C THR A 273 8.01 -3.26 -15.79
N LEU A 274 8.00 -1.92 -15.68
CA LEU A 274 6.87 -1.18 -15.12
C LEU A 274 5.64 -1.24 -16.04
N LEU A 275 4.55 -1.75 -15.49
CA LEU A 275 3.23 -1.77 -16.10
C LEU A 275 2.42 -0.59 -15.59
N GLU A 276 2.47 -0.32 -14.29
CA GLU A 276 1.64 0.72 -13.69
C GLU A 276 2.36 1.53 -12.63
N VAL A 277 2.16 2.84 -12.68
CA VAL A 277 2.71 3.76 -11.69
C VAL A 277 1.71 4.85 -11.30
N LEU A 278 1.46 4.96 -10.00
CA LEU A 278 0.51 5.91 -9.42
C LEU A 278 1.25 6.89 -8.51
N PHE A 279 1.35 8.13 -8.96
CA PHE A 279 1.90 9.29 -8.25
C PHE A 279 0.82 10.25 -7.73
N LEU A 280 -0.46 9.95 -7.98
CA LEU A 280 -1.55 10.89 -7.78
C LEU A 280 -1.67 11.41 -6.33
N ASN A 281 -2.17 12.63 -6.17
CA ASN A 281 -2.42 13.26 -4.87
C ASN A 281 -1.16 13.29 -3.98
N ASN A 282 -0.14 13.99 -4.47
CA ASN A 282 1.10 14.27 -3.76
C ASN A 282 1.43 15.78 -3.90
N LYS A 283 2.65 16.17 -3.54
CA LYS A 283 3.20 17.53 -3.70
C LYS A 283 4.36 17.53 -4.71
N LEU A 284 4.39 16.59 -5.65
CA LEU A 284 5.44 16.50 -6.67
C LEU A 284 5.42 17.77 -7.52
N SER A 285 6.59 18.29 -7.84
CA SER A 285 6.77 19.57 -8.52
C SER A 285 7.86 19.48 -9.58
N GLY A 286 8.14 20.59 -10.25
CA GLY A 286 9.07 20.61 -11.37
C GLY A 286 8.45 20.04 -12.65
N CYS A 287 9.30 19.67 -13.60
CA CYS A 287 8.87 19.29 -14.94
C CYS A 287 8.51 17.80 -15.02
N LEU A 288 7.62 17.43 -15.94
CA LEU A 288 7.50 16.04 -16.36
C LEU A 288 8.84 15.60 -17.01
N PRO A 289 9.53 14.58 -16.50
CA PRO A 289 10.78 14.14 -17.08
C PRO A 289 10.52 13.46 -18.42
N TYR A 290 11.40 13.72 -19.38
CA TYR A 290 11.39 13.07 -20.69
C TYR A 290 11.40 11.54 -20.57
N GLU A 291 12.14 11.06 -19.58
CA GLU A 291 12.34 9.66 -19.21
C GLU A 291 11.04 8.92 -18.88
N LEU A 292 10.00 9.62 -18.42
CA LEU A 292 8.70 8.98 -18.14
C LEU A 292 8.05 8.44 -19.43
N GLY A 293 8.27 9.12 -20.56
CA GLY A 293 7.80 8.66 -21.88
C GLY A 293 8.52 7.41 -22.41
N LEU A 294 9.60 6.98 -21.77
CA LEU A 294 10.35 5.77 -22.15
C LEU A 294 9.77 4.48 -21.57
N LEU A 295 8.73 4.56 -20.73
CA LEU A 295 8.07 3.41 -20.12
C LEU A 295 7.20 2.65 -21.13
N ALA A 296 7.84 1.96 -22.08
CA ALA A 296 7.19 1.34 -23.23
C ALA A 296 6.19 0.23 -22.86
N LYS A 297 6.32 -0.39 -21.68
CA LYS A 297 5.39 -1.39 -21.17
C LYS A 297 4.23 -0.82 -20.34
N ALA A 298 4.30 0.44 -19.93
CA ALA A 298 3.31 1.02 -19.02
C ALA A 298 1.93 1.07 -19.68
N THR A 299 0.93 0.57 -18.96
CA THR A 299 -0.50 0.61 -19.30
C THR A 299 -1.22 1.72 -18.53
N VAL A 300 -0.75 2.03 -17.32
CA VAL A 300 -1.35 3.07 -16.46
C VAL A 300 -0.27 3.99 -15.91
N ILE A 301 -0.44 5.29 -16.14
CA ILE A 301 0.34 6.34 -15.50
C ILE A 301 -0.63 7.39 -14.95
N ASP A 302 -0.69 7.51 -13.62
CA ASP A 302 -1.48 8.57 -12.96
C ASP A 302 -0.55 9.48 -12.16
N ALA A 303 -0.41 10.72 -12.60
CA ALA A 303 0.30 11.79 -11.89
C ALA A 303 -0.63 12.98 -11.56
N GLY A 304 -1.94 12.74 -11.48
CA GLY A 304 -2.93 13.75 -11.19
C GLY A 304 -2.78 14.36 -9.78
N THR A 305 -3.34 15.55 -9.57
CA THR A 305 -3.36 16.22 -8.24
C THR A 305 -1.95 16.37 -7.66
N ASN A 306 -1.11 17.12 -8.38
CA ASN A 306 0.27 17.44 -7.98
C ASN A 306 0.56 18.93 -8.31
N GLN A 307 1.83 19.31 -8.22
CA GLN A 307 2.33 20.65 -8.57
C GLN A 307 3.28 20.59 -9.79
N LEU A 308 3.10 19.59 -10.66
CA LEU A 308 3.92 19.40 -11.86
C LEU A 308 3.64 20.54 -12.84
N THR A 309 4.68 21.00 -13.53
CA THR A 309 4.59 22.13 -14.46
C THR A 309 5.36 21.86 -15.74
N GLY A 310 5.30 22.78 -16.70
CA GLY A 310 5.94 22.63 -18.00
C GLY A 310 5.03 22.01 -19.06
N PRO A 311 5.57 21.85 -20.29
CA PRO A 311 4.91 21.13 -21.37
C PRO A 311 4.96 19.61 -21.16
N ILE A 312 4.04 18.89 -21.82
CA ILE A 312 4.14 17.43 -21.97
C ILE A 312 5.32 17.14 -22.92
N PRO A 313 6.34 16.36 -22.49
CA PRO A 313 7.47 16.02 -23.35
C PRO A 313 7.04 15.20 -24.57
N ALA A 314 7.70 15.41 -25.72
CA ALA A 314 7.39 14.67 -26.95
C ALA A 314 7.63 13.16 -26.84
N SER A 315 8.46 12.70 -25.88
CA SER A 315 8.65 11.28 -25.58
C SER A 315 7.38 10.55 -25.16
N PHE A 316 6.34 11.24 -24.70
CA PHE A 316 5.08 10.61 -24.33
C PHE A 316 4.39 9.92 -25.51
N ALA A 317 4.75 10.29 -26.75
CA ALA A 317 4.36 9.56 -27.96
C ALA A 317 4.92 8.11 -28.02
N CYS A 318 5.84 7.74 -27.13
CA CYS A 318 6.47 6.43 -27.06
C CYS A 318 5.83 5.49 -26.03
N LEU A 319 4.81 5.94 -25.31
CA LEU A 319 4.02 5.14 -24.37
C LEU A 319 3.06 4.20 -25.11
N ARG A 320 3.58 3.30 -25.97
CA ARG A 320 2.78 2.52 -26.92
C ARG A 320 1.70 1.63 -26.27
N LYS A 321 1.94 1.15 -25.06
CA LYS A 321 0.99 0.30 -24.32
C LYS A 321 0.06 1.07 -23.38
N VAL A 322 0.19 2.39 -23.25
CA VAL A 322 -0.60 3.15 -22.28
C VAL A 322 -2.08 3.11 -22.65
N GLU A 323 -2.90 2.77 -21.68
CA GLU A 323 -4.36 2.75 -21.78
C GLU A 323 -4.96 3.91 -21.00
N GLN A 324 -4.37 4.23 -19.85
CA GLN A 324 -4.82 5.32 -18.97
C GLN A 324 -3.64 6.24 -18.64
N LEU A 325 -3.79 7.51 -19.04
CA LEU A 325 -2.85 8.57 -18.69
C LEU A 325 -3.62 9.71 -18.03
N ASN A 326 -3.38 9.91 -16.74
CA ASN A 326 -4.00 10.98 -15.97
C ASN A 326 -2.93 11.97 -15.50
N LEU A 327 -3.05 13.21 -15.98
CA LEU A 327 -2.22 14.36 -15.61
C LEU A 327 -3.07 15.53 -15.09
N ALA A 328 -4.30 15.26 -14.68
CA ALA A 328 -5.23 16.28 -14.22
C ALA A 328 -4.73 17.02 -12.98
N ASP A 329 -5.30 18.19 -12.69
CA ASP A 329 -5.06 18.91 -11.42
C ASP A 329 -3.56 19.18 -11.17
N ASN A 330 -2.92 19.81 -12.16
CA ASN A 330 -1.51 20.20 -12.13
C ASN A 330 -1.33 21.63 -12.68
N LEU A 331 -0.08 22.05 -12.87
CA LEU A 331 0.32 23.34 -13.42
C LEU A 331 0.94 23.19 -14.83
N LEU A 332 0.54 22.18 -15.59
CA LEU A 332 1.06 21.90 -16.93
C LEU A 332 0.52 22.92 -17.94
N TYR A 333 1.32 23.25 -18.94
CA TYR A 333 0.98 24.29 -19.92
C TYR A 333 1.58 24.03 -21.31
N GLY A 334 1.21 24.85 -22.29
CA GLY A 334 1.68 24.72 -23.67
C GLY A 334 0.71 23.90 -24.52
N GLU A 335 1.22 23.35 -25.62
CA GLU A 335 0.43 22.53 -26.53
C GLU A 335 0.35 21.07 -26.04
N VAL A 336 -0.82 20.46 -26.15
CA VAL A 336 -0.98 19.00 -26.04
C VAL A 336 -0.48 18.36 -27.34
N PRO A 337 0.62 17.58 -27.34
CA PRO A 337 1.24 17.12 -28.58
C PRO A 337 0.32 16.18 -29.38
N ASN A 338 0.19 16.44 -30.69
CA ASN A 338 -0.50 15.54 -31.63
C ASN A 338 -0.07 14.08 -31.49
N ALA A 339 1.24 13.84 -31.40
CA ALA A 339 1.81 12.51 -31.31
C ALA A 339 1.38 11.71 -30.05
N LEU A 340 0.98 12.40 -28.97
CA LEU A 340 0.38 11.75 -27.80
C LEU A 340 -1.05 11.27 -28.13
N CYS A 341 -1.88 12.13 -28.72
CA CYS A 341 -3.26 11.78 -29.08
C CYS A 341 -3.33 10.71 -30.18
N GLU A 342 -2.32 10.63 -31.06
CA GLU A 342 -2.19 9.55 -32.04
C GLU A 342 -2.11 8.14 -31.40
N LEU A 343 -1.73 8.02 -30.13
CA LEU A 343 -1.76 6.74 -29.41
C LEU A 343 -3.17 6.18 -29.21
N ALA A 344 -4.22 6.97 -29.40
CA ALA A 344 -5.61 6.50 -29.34
C ALA A 344 -6.17 6.05 -30.71
N PHE A 345 -5.47 6.38 -31.81
CA PHE A 345 -5.90 6.09 -33.18
C PHE A 345 -4.99 5.10 -33.91
N SER A 346 -3.71 5.05 -33.55
CA SER A 346 -2.73 4.14 -34.17
C SER A 346 -3.09 2.69 -33.87
N TRP A 347 -2.95 1.81 -34.88
CA TRP A 347 -3.08 0.36 -34.71
C TRP A 347 -2.15 -0.23 -33.63
N SER A 348 -1.06 0.47 -33.32
CA SER A 348 -0.09 0.10 -32.29
C SER A 348 -0.32 0.78 -30.94
N GLY A 349 -1.23 1.76 -30.87
CA GLY A 349 -1.55 2.52 -29.68
C GLY A 349 -2.73 1.93 -28.92
N ARG A 350 -2.73 2.10 -27.59
CA ARG A 350 -3.77 1.54 -26.70
C ARG A 350 -4.49 2.61 -25.87
N LEU A 351 -4.26 3.89 -26.12
CA LEU A 351 -4.76 4.96 -25.25
C LEU A 351 -6.29 5.02 -25.29
N ARG A 352 -6.91 4.79 -24.12
CA ARG A 352 -8.37 4.78 -23.94
C ARG A 352 -8.85 6.00 -23.15
N ASN A 353 -8.09 6.41 -22.14
CA ASN A 353 -8.44 7.53 -21.29
C ASN A 353 -7.22 8.46 -21.10
N LEU A 354 -7.36 9.69 -21.58
CA LEU A 354 -6.42 10.78 -21.39
C LEU A 354 -7.10 11.91 -20.62
N THR A 355 -6.72 12.10 -19.37
CA THR A 355 -7.28 13.18 -18.54
C THR A 355 -6.22 14.25 -18.31
N LEU A 356 -6.47 15.45 -18.84
CA LEU A 356 -5.62 16.64 -18.77
C LEU A 356 -6.34 17.83 -18.13
N SER A 357 -7.47 17.59 -17.46
CA SER A 357 -8.32 18.63 -16.89
C SER A 357 -7.62 19.42 -15.78
N ASN A 358 -8.12 20.62 -15.51
CA ASN A 358 -7.63 21.50 -14.45
C ASN A 358 -6.11 21.81 -14.55
N ASN A 359 -5.64 22.09 -15.76
CA ASN A 359 -4.27 22.54 -16.07
C ASN A 359 -4.30 23.94 -16.74
N TYR A 360 -3.24 24.30 -17.47
CA TYR A 360 -3.09 25.56 -18.20
C TYR A 360 -2.62 25.32 -19.65
N PHE A 361 -3.04 24.22 -20.28
CA PHE A 361 -2.76 24.00 -21.71
C PHE A 361 -3.40 25.11 -22.56
N THR A 362 -2.73 25.52 -23.62
CA THR A 362 -3.12 26.67 -24.48
C THR A 362 -3.62 26.26 -25.85
N SER A 363 -3.27 25.07 -26.29
CA SER A 363 -3.64 24.55 -27.60
C SER A 363 -3.68 23.03 -27.59
N LEU A 364 -4.40 22.50 -28.56
CA LEU A 364 -4.50 21.07 -28.83
C LEU A 364 -3.93 20.80 -30.21
N GLY A 365 -3.21 19.70 -30.34
CA GLY A 365 -2.94 19.11 -31.64
C GLY A 365 -4.23 18.83 -32.41
N SER A 366 -4.18 18.93 -33.74
CA SER A 366 -5.31 18.69 -34.66
C SER A 366 -6.08 17.40 -34.38
N CYS A 367 -5.40 16.26 -34.11
CA CYS A 367 -6.09 14.98 -33.88
C CYS A 367 -6.67 14.85 -32.46
N CYS A 368 -6.22 15.66 -31.50
CA CYS A 368 -6.73 15.61 -30.13
C CYS A 368 -8.19 16.06 -30.03
N TRP A 369 -8.66 16.92 -30.95
CA TRP A 369 -10.05 17.39 -30.96
C TRP A 369 -11.07 16.28 -31.10
N ASP A 370 -10.75 15.23 -31.86
CA ASP A 370 -11.67 14.10 -32.06
C ASP A 370 -11.78 13.23 -30.80
N LEU A 371 -10.71 13.14 -30.00
CA LEU A 371 -10.75 12.42 -28.72
C LEU A 371 -11.66 13.08 -27.68
N ILE A 372 -11.84 14.41 -27.74
CA ILE A 372 -12.81 15.10 -26.86
C ILE A 372 -14.23 14.66 -27.22
N LYS A 373 -14.55 14.61 -28.51
CA LYS A 373 -15.87 14.18 -29.01
C LYS A 373 -16.15 12.72 -28.67
N GLU A 374 -15.13 11.87 -28.73
CA GLU A 374 -15.21 10.45 -28.36
C GLU A 374 -15.25 10.20 -26.84
N GLY A 375 -15.09 11.24 -26.01
CA GLY A 375 -15.04 11.10 -24.55
C GLY A 375 -13.77 10.44 -24.01
N LYS A 376 -12.72 10.34 -24.84
CA LYS A 376 -11.42 9.76 -24.48
C LYS A 376 -10.42 10.79 -23.97
N LEU A 377 -10.64 12.08 -24.27
CA LEU A 377 -9.80 13.19 -23.82
C LEU A 377 -10.62 14.19 -22.98
N ASN A 378 -10.26 14.35 -21.71
CA ASN A 378 -10.80 15.41 -20.86
C ASN A 378 -9.79 16.57 -20.75
N VAL A 379 -10.18 17.75 -21.23
CA VAL A 379 -9.38 19.00 -21.17
C VAL A 379 -10.13 20.15 -20.50
N GLU A 380 -11.16 19.85 -19.71
CA GLU A 380 -11.90 20.87 -18.97
C GLU A 380 -10.99 21.67 -18.03
N ARG A 381 -11.35 22.92 -17.74
CA ARG A 381 -10.60 23.82 -16.85
C ARG A 381 -9.14 24.02 -17.29
N ASN A 382 -8.92 24.23 -18.58
CA ASN A 382 -7.64 24.64 -19.18
C ASN A 382 -7.73 26.07 -19.76
N CYS A 383 -6.74 26.47 -20.56
CA CYS A 383 -6.67 27.76 -21.25
C CYS A 383 -6.72 27.60 -22.77
N ILE A 384 -7.48 26.61 -23.27
CA ILE A 384 -7.54 26.25 -24.70
C ILE A 384 -8.68 27.05 -25.35
N PRO A 385 -8.41 27.95 -26.31
CA PRO A 385 -9.47 28.66 -27.01
C PRO A 385 -10.45 27.69 -27.70
N TYR A 386 -11.73 28.04 -27.67
CA TYR A 386 -12.84 27.31 -28.32
C TYR A 386 -13.16 25.91 -27.77
N ALA A 387 -12.37 25.36 -26.84
CA ALA A 387 -12.72 24.14 -26.13
C ALA A 387 -13.83 24.44 -25.09
N PRO A 388 -14.70 23.46 -24.75
CA PRO A 388 -15.74 23.64 -23.74
C PRO A 388 -15.16 23.72 -22.32
N ASN A 389 -15.90 24.36 -21.39
CA ASN A 389 -15.65 24.36 -19.94
C ASN A 389 -14.23 24.80 -19.53
N GLN A 390 -13.69 25.84 -20.17
CA GLN A 390 -12.34 26.35 -19.91
C GLN A 390 -12.29 27.33 -18.73
N ARG A 391 -11.08 27.60 -18.23
CA ARG A 391 -10.83 28.63 -17.22
C ARG A 391 -11.21 30.01 -17.74
N SER A 392 -11.42 30.95 -16.81
CA SER A 392 -11.64 32.34 -17.19
C SER A 392 -10.38 32.94 -17.82
N HIS A 393 -10.57 33.99 -18.62
CA HIS A 393 -9.46 34.71 -19.22
C HIS A 393 -8.51 35.28 -18.14
N GLU A 394 -9.07 35.78 -17.04
CA GLU A 394 -8.32 36.34 -15.92
C GLU A 394 -7.46 35.28 -15.22
N GLU A 395 -7.98 34.07 -14.99
CA GLU A 395 -7.21 32.98 -14.40
C GLU A 395 -6.04 32.57 -15.29
N CYS A 396 -6.27 32.45 -16.60
CA CYS A 396 -5.24 32.12 -17.58
C CYS A 396 -4.17 33.22 -17.67
N ALA A 397 -4.59 34.48 -17.81
CA ALA A 397 -3.68 35.62 -17.85
C ALA A 397 -2.85 35.71 -16.57
N ALA A 398 -3.47 35.54 -15.39
CA ALA A 398 -2.78 35.55 -14.11
C ALA A 398 -1.71 34.45 -13.99
N PHE A 399 -1.96 33.27 -14.56
CA PHE A 399 -0.95 32.20 -14.60
C PHE A 399 0.23 32.56 -15.52
N PHE A 400 -0.04 33.02 -16.74
CA PHE A 400 1.00 33.32 -17.73
C PHE A 400 1.78 34.61 -17.45
N HIS A 401 1.21 35.57 -16.70
CA HIS A 401 1.91 36.78 -16.27
C HIS A 401 2.93 36.53 -15.15
N ARG A 402 2.84 35.43 -14.40
CA ARG A 402 3.80 35.10 -13.34
C ARG A 402 5.12 34.64 -13.95
N THR A 403 6.24 35.19 -13.47
CA THR A 403 7.59 34.67 -13.78
C THR A 403 7.71 33.23 -13.30
N LYS A 404 7.89 32.30 -14.24
CA LYS A 404 8.11 30.88 -13.94
C LYS A 404 9.54 30.71 -13.41
N THR A 405 9.68 30.34 -12.14
CA THR A 405 10.98 30.18 -11.46
C THR A 405 11.81 29.01 -11.97
N SER A 406 11.18 28.07 -12.69
CA SER A 406 11.81 26.88 -13.26
C SER A 406 11.41 26.78 -14.74
N ALA A 407 12.33 27.11 -15.65
CA ALA A 407 12.09 26.95 -17.08
C ALA A 407 12.17 25.46 -17.43
N CYS A 408 11.03 24.84 -17.71
CA CYS A 408 10.99 23.47 -18.22
C CYS A 408 11.46 23.45 -19.68
N PRO A 409 12.43 22.59 -20.05
CA PRO A 409 12.91 22.52 -21.41
C PRO A 409 11.81 21.99 -22.33
N CYS A 410 11.59 22.66 -23.46
CA CYS A 410 10.78 22.12 -24.55
C CYS A 410 11.60 21.03 -25.27
N ASN A 411 11.43 19.77 -24.87
CA ASN A 411 12.03 18.66 -25.58
C ASN A 411 11.07 18.14 -26.66
N THR A 412 11.37 18.46 -27.91
CA THR A 412 10.60 18.04 -29.10
C THR A 412 11.08 16.71 -29.70
N TYR A 413 12.15 16.12 -29.16
CA TYR A 413 12.70 14.88 -29.67
C TYR A 413 11.81 13.68 -29.30
N VAL A 414 11.49 12.83 -30.28
CA VAL A 414 10.73 11.60 -30.09
C VAL A 414 11.70 10.41 -30.24
N PRO A 415 12.00 9.67 -29.16
CA PRO A 415 13.04 8.63 -29.16
C PRO A 415 12.63 7.35 -29.89
N CYS A 416 11.35 7.00 -29.83
CA CYS A 416 10.83 5.86 -30.57
C CYS A 416 10.72 6.26 -32.04
N GLY A 417 11.59 5.71 -32.89
CA GLY A 417 11.55 5.99 -34.33
C GLY A 417 10.12 5.83 -34.87
N HIS A 418 9.68 6.77 -35.70
CA HIS A 418 8.49 6.60 -36.54
C HIS A 418 8.79 5.52 -37.59
N ASN A 419 8.89 4.25 -37.18
CA ASN A 419 8.94 3.14 -38.12
C ASN A 419 7.56 3.03 -38.77
N LYS A 420 7.43 3.62 -39.95
CA LYS A 420 6.29 3.37 -40.86
C LYS A 420 6.25 1.91 -41.36
N HIS A 421 7.24 1.09 -41.05
CA HIS A 421 7.24 -0.35 -41.30
C HIS A 421 8.06 -1.08 -40.22
N ALA A 422 7.39 -1.67 -39.23
CA ALA A 422 7.97 -2.76 -38.44
C ALA A 422 6.98 -3.92 -38.52
N GLY A 423 7.36 -4.91 -39.32
CA GLY A 423 6.58 -6.10 -39.60
C GLY A 423 6.41 -7.00 -38.37
N ALA A 424 5.44 -7.90 -38.53
CA ALA A 424 5.09 -9.04 -37.70
C ALA A 424 6.13 -9.43 -36.63
N GLY A 425 5.78 -9.16 -35.37
CA GLY A 425 6.39 -9.76 -34.19
C GLY A 425 5.32 -10.56 -33.44
N SER A 426 5.49 -11.88 -33.46
CA SER A 426 4.74 -12.96 -32.80
C SER A 426 3.74 -12.58 -31.71
N GLU A 427 2.48 -12.96 -31.95
CA GLU A 427 1.46 -13.23 -30.93
C GLU A 427 1.93 -14.39 -30.03
N GLN A 428 2.43 -14.06 -28.84
CA GLN A 428 2.52 -15.00 -27.72
C GLN A 428 2.59 -14.18 -26.44
N ASP A 429 1.44 -13.72 -25.98
CA ASP A 429 1.23 -13.20 -24.62
C ASP A 429 -0.27 -13.30 -24.29
N THR A 430 -0.81 -14.51 -24.42
CA THR A 430 -2.12 -14.89 -23.88
C THR A 430 -1.93 -16.10 -22.96
N ALA A 431 -1.18 -15.91 -21.88
CA ALA A 431 -1.03 -16.91 -20.82
C ALA A 431 -0.81 -16.31 -19.42
N ALA A 432 -0.88 -14.98 -19.24
CA ALA A 432 -0.78 -14.32 -17.94
C ALA A 432 -2.13 -13.85 -17.36
N ALA A 433 -3.24 -14.16 -18.04
CA ALA A 433 -4.53 -13.51 -17.78
C ALA A 433 -5.40 -14.18 -16.70
N GLU A 434 -4.95 -15.23 -16.00
CA GLU A 434 -5.78 -15.92 -15.00
C GLU A 434 -5.33 -15.84 -13.54
N GLU A 435 -4.22 -15.16 -13.21
CA GLU A 435 -3.78 -15.02 -11.80
C GLU A 435 -3.73 -13.56 -11.27
N ASP A 436 -4.10 -12.56 -12.08
CA ASP A 436 -3.85 -11.13 -11.81
C ASP A 436 -5.10 -10.30 -11.45
N LYS A 437 -6.10 -10.87 -10.77
CA LYS A 437 -7.40 -10.19 -10.58
C LYS A 437 -7.41 -9.01 -9.58
N TYR A 438 -6.28 -8.62 -8.98
CA TYR A 438 -6.26 -7.63 -7.88
C TYR A 438 -5.09 -6.64 -7.89
N ARG A 439 -4.69 -6.07 -9.03
CA ARG A 439 -3.64 -5.04 -9.02
C ARG A 439 -4.05 -4.04 -10.08
N THR A 440 -4.76 -2.94 -9.77
CA THR A 440 -4.18 -1.73 -9.16
C THR A 440 -5.20 -0.57 -9.03
N TYR A 441 -6.06 -0.30 -10.03
CA TYR A 441 -7.04 0.80 -9.96
C TYR A 441 -8.18 0.50 -8.99
N SER A 442 -8.63 -0.76 -8.96
CA SER A 442 -9.51 -1.28 -7.91
C SER A 442 -8.85 -1.20 -6.53
N ALA A 443 -7.52 -1.18 -6.44
CA ALA A 443 -6.79 -1.08 -5.17
C ALA A 443 -6.76 0.36 -4.59
N LEU A 444 -7.26 1.36 -5.33
CA LEU A 444 -7.52 2.71 -4.79
C LEU A 444 -8.87 2.81 -4.07
N HIS A 445 -9.73 1.80 -4.19
CA HIS A 445 -11.02 1.75 -3.53
C HIS A 445 -10.99 0.60 -2.50
N PRO A 446 -11.08 0.90 -1.19
CA PRO A 446 -11.06 -0.11 -0.14
C PRO A 446 -12.25 -1.06 -0.19
#